data_AF-A0A1G8WLS5-F1
#
_entry.id   AF-A0A1G8WLS5-F1
#
_cell.length_a   1.000
_cell.length_b   1.000
_cell.length_c   1.000
_cell.angle_alpha   90.00
_cell.angle_beta   90.00
_cell.angle_gamma   90.00
#
_symmetry.space_group_name_H-M   'P 1'
#
loop_
_entity.id
_entity.type
_entity.pdbx_description
1 polymer ?
#
loop_
_entity_poly.entity_id
_entity_poly.type
_entity_poly.pdbx_seq_one_letter_code
_entity_poly.pdbx_strand_id
1 'polypeptide(L)' 'HHPLTDRQKRFNDAVGRRRAPVEQVFARLKVVYGWARARYLGLARNQTHLRLLCLAMNLKRWAVLRPTRGMA' A
#
# COMPACT_ATOMS: atom_id res chain seq x y z
N HIS A 1 -23.92 1.49 15.63
CA HIS A 1 -23.35 1.82 14.32
C HIS A 1 -24.36 2.68 13.57
N HIS A 2 -24.07 3.96 13.28
CA HIS A 2 -25.01 4.86 12.60
C HIS A 2 -24.84 4.76 11.08
N PRO A 3 -25.93 4.73 10.30
CA PRO A 3 -25.84 4.75 8.84
C PRO A 3 -25.28 6.08 8.35
N LEU A 4 -24.53 6.03 7.24
CA LEU A 4 -24.02 7.23 6.58
C LEU A 4 -25.17 8.04 5.98
N THR A 5 -25.14 9.36 6.20
CA THR A 5 -25.98 10.31 5.45
C THR A 5 -25.63 10.29 3.97
N ASP A 6 -26.55 10.71 3.11
CA ASP A 6 -26.29 10.72 1.66
C ASP A 6 -25.18 11.70 1.27
N ARG A 7 -25.00 12.78 2.04
CA ARG A 7 -23.86 13.69 1.87
C ARG A 7 -22.54 12.98 2.14
N GLN A 8 -22.47 12.16 3.19
CA GLN A 8 -21.26 11.40 3.52
C GLN A 8 -20.96 10.31 2.49
N LYS A 9 -21.99 9.64 1.95
CA LYS A 9 -21.82 8.67 0.85
C LYS A 9 -21.21 9.35 -0.38
N ARG A 10 -21.82 10.45 -0.85
CA ARG A 10 -21.32 11.22 -2.00
C ARG A 10 -19.89 11.70 -1.80
N PHE A 11 -19.54 12.15 -0.59
CA PHE A 11 -18.17 12.53 -0.27
C PHE A 11 -17.21 11.33 -0.31
N ASN A 12 -17.59 10.20 0.28
CA ASN A 12 -16.79 8.99 0.28
C ASN A 12 -16.53 8.48 -1.14
N ASP A 13 -17.53 8.54 -2.02
CA ASP A 13 -17.41 8.16 -3.43
C ASP A 13 -16.45 9.10 -4.18
N ALA A 14 -16.57 10.40 -3.95
CA ALA A 14 -15.71 11.41 -4.57
C ALA A 14 -14.23 11.26 -4.14
N VAL A 15 -13.99 11.03 -2.84
CA VAL A 15 -12.64 10.90 -2.29
C VAL A 15 -12.07 9.49 -2.49
N GLY A 16 -12.93 8.48 -2.66
CA GLY A 16 -12.55 7.08 -2.83
C GLY A 16 -11.57 6.87 -3.99
N ARG A 17 -11.76 7.55 -5.13
CA ARG A 17 -10.85 7.46 -6.28
C ARG A 17 -9.43 7.93 -5.94
N ARG A 18 -9.29 8.94 -5.07
CA ARG A 18 -7.99 9.46 -4.64
C ARG A 18 -7.32 8.53 -3.61
N ARG A 19 -8.10 7.85 -2.77
CA ARG A 19 -7.60 6.92 -1.75
C ARG A 19 -7.23 5.56 -2.31
N ALA A 20 -7.96 5.08 -3.32
CA ALA A 20 -7.83 3.72 -3.84
C ALA A 20 -6.38 3.30 -4.16
N PRO A 21 -5.53 4.12 -4.82
CA PRO A 21 -4.13 3.74 -5.06
C PRO A 21 -3.33 3.52 -3.78
N VAL A 22 -3.56 4.33 -2.75
CA VAL A 22 -2.87 4.26 -1.47
C VAL A 22 -3.39 3.08 -0.65
N GLU A 23 -4.70 2.90 -0.60
CA GLU A 23 -5.35 1.78 0.09
C GLU A 23 -4.91 0.42 -0.49
N GLN A 24 -4.72 0.33 -1.81
CA GLN A 24 -4.23 -0.88 -2.47
C GLN A 24 -2.81 -1.25 -2.03
N VAL A 25 -1.91 -0.26 -1.84
CA VAL A 25 -0.55 -0.51 -1.32
C VAL A 25 -0.62 -1.08 0.09
N PHE A 26 -1.44 -0.48 0.97
CA PHE A 26 -1.61 -0.99 2.33
C PHE A 26 -2.25 -2.38 2.38
N ALA A 27 -3.24 -2.64 1.52
CA ALA A 27 -3.84 -3.97 1.40
C ALA A 27 -2.79 -5.02 1.00
N ARG A 28 -1.94 -4.71 0.01
CA ARG A 28 -0.82 -5.59 -0.39
C ARG A 28 0.16 -5.84 0.74
N LEU A 29 0.56 -4.78 1.45
CA LEU A 29 1.46 -4.90 2.60
C LEU A 29 0.91 -5.84 3.67
N LYS A 30 -0.37 -5.67 4.03
CA LYS A 30 -1.02 -6.46 5.08
C LYS A 30 -1.25 -7.92 4.67
N VAL A 31 -1.74 -8.16 3.46
CA VAL A 31 -2.18 -9.49 3.01
C VAL A 31 -1.05 -10.29 2.36
N VAL A 32 -0.32 -9.70 1.41
CA VAL A 32 0.71 -10.42 0.63
C VAL A 32 2.06 -10.43 1.35
N TYR A 33 2.42 -9.32 1.99
CA TYR A 33 3.69 -9.19 2.72
C TYR A 33 3.56 -9.50 4.22
N GLY A 34 2.37 -9.89 4.70
CA GLY A 34 2.13 -10.30 6.08
C GLY A 34 2.32 -9.21 7.15
N TRP A 35 2.33 -7.93 6.74
CA TRP A 35 2.52 -6.78 7.63
C TRP A 35 1.21 -6.30 8.26
N ALA A 36 0.47 -7.22 8.88
CA ALA A 36 -0.82 -6.92 9.52
C ALA A 36 -0.69 -6.08 10.81
N ARG A 37 0.49 -6.09 11.45
CA ARG A 37 0.77 -5.39 12.72
C ARG A 37 2.22 -4.93 12.81
N ALA A 38 2.44 -3.82 13.51
CA ALA A 38 3.76 -3.40 13.95
C ALA A 38 4.30 -4.41 14.98
N ARG A 39 5.43 -5.05 14.67
CA ARG A 39 5.98 -6.16 15.47
C ARG A 39 7.07 -5.73 16.43
N TYR A 40 7.71 -4.59 16.19
CA TYR A 40 8.88 -4.17 16.94
C TYR A 40 8.51 -3.16 18.01
N LEU A 41 9.29 -3.12 19.09
CA LEU A 41 9.21 -2.01 20.05
C LEU A 41 9.91 -0.78 19.47
N GLY A 42 9.20 0.36 19.49
CA GLY A 42 9.70 1.66 19.03
C GLY A 42 9.41 2.00 17.57
N LEU A 43 9.26 3.30 17.29
CA LEU A 43 8.91 3.81 15.96
C LEU A 43 10.00 3.54 14.93
N ALA A 44 11.28 3.72 15.29
CA ALA A 44 12.40 3.56 14.37
C ALA A 44 12.45 2.16 13.73
N ARG A 45 12.31 1.10 14.53
CA ARG A 45 12.35 -0.29 14.04
C ARG A 45 11.17 -0.62 13.13
N ASN A 46 9.96 -0.17 13.48
CA ASN A 46 8.79 -0.36 12.63
C ASN A 46 8.87 0.45 11.33
N GLN A 47 9.44 1.65 11.38
CA GLN A 47 9.65 2.47 10.19
C GLN A 47 10.65 1.81 9.25
N THR A 48 11.75 1.26 9.77
CA THR A 48 12.70 0.47 8.97
C THR A 48 12.04 -0.76 8.35
N HIS A 49 11.25 -1.50 9.11
CA HIS A 49 10.50 -2.65 8.58
C HIS A 49 9.58 -2.24 7.42
N LEU A 50 8.78 -1.17 7.59
CA LEU A 50 7.92 -0.66 6.53
C LEU A 50 8.72 -0.23 5.28
N ARG A 51 9.86 0.46 5.47
CA ARG A 51 10.74 0.86 4.35
C ARG A 51 11.26 -0.35 3.57
N LEU A 52 11.70 -1.41 4.26
CA LEU A 52 12.17 -2.63 3.62
C LEU A 52 11.07 -3.34 2.83
N LEU A 53 9.83 -3.37 3.34
CA LEU A 53 8.70 -3.93 2.61
C LEU A 53 8.37 -3.11 1.35
N CYS A 54 8.36 -1.78 1.45
CA CYS A 54 8.18 -0.88 0.31
C CYS A 54 9.29 -1.05 -0.73
N LEU A 55 10.54 -1.19 -0.30
CA LEU A 55 11.67 -1.48 -1.18
C LEU A 55 11.45 -2.80 -1.93
N ALA A 56 11.12 -3.88 -1.22
CA ALA A 56 10.86 -5.18 -1.83
C ALA A 56 9.70 -5.14 -2.84
N MET A 57 8.61 -4.43 -2.53
CA MET A 57 7.50 -4.20 -3.47
C MET A 57 7.96 -3.48 -4.73
N ASN A 58 8.74 -2.41 -4.59
CA ASN A 58 9.23 -1.63 -5.72
C ASN A 58 10.22 -2.43 -6.58
N LEU A 59 11.11 -3.22 -5.96
CA LEU A 59 12.03 -4.11 -6.67
C LEU A 59 11.27 -5.19 -7.46
N LYS A 60 10.26 -5.83 -6.85
CA LYS A 60 9.40 -6.80 -7.54
C LYS A 60 8.66 -6.17 -8.72
N ARG A 61 8.14 -4.95 -8.54
CA ARG A 61 7.48 -4.20 -9.61
C ARG A 61 8.47 -3.85 -10.73
N TRP A 62 9.67 -3.40 -10.39
CA TRP A 62 10.71 -3.08 -11.36
C TRP A 62 11.16 -4.31 -12.15
N ALA A 63 11.27 -5.48 -11.52
CA ALA A 63 11.61 -6.72 -12.23
C ALA A 63 10.63 -7.07 -13.36
N VAL A 64 9.36 -6.65 -13.24
CA VAL A 64 8.32 -6.83 -14.27
C VAL A 64 8.30 -5.67 -15.28
N LEU A 65 8.48 -4.43 -14.81
CA LEU A 65 8.36 -3.24 -15.65
C LEU A 65 9.65 -2.83 -16.36
N ARG A 66 10.81 -3.33 -15.93
CA ARG A 66 12.08 -3.00 -16.56
C ARG A 66 12.01 -3.39 -18.03
N PRO A 67 12.44 -2.53 -18.96
CA PRO A 67 12.58 -2.93 -20.35
C PRO A 67 13.51 -4.14 -20.43
N THR A 68 13.10 -5.19 -21.14
CA THR A 68 14.05 -6.20 -21.60
C THR A 68 14.98 -5.48 -22.56
N ARG A 69 16.19 -5.18 -22.09
CA ARG A 69 17.25 -4.65 -22.95
C ARG A 69 17.49 -5.75 -23.99
N GLY A 70 16.98 -5.54 -25.21
CA GLY A 70 17.23 -6.42 -26.33
C GLY A 70 18.74 -6.54 -26.47
N MET A 71 19.23 -7.78 -26.47
CA MET A 71 20.47 -8.12 -27.14
C MET A 71 20.25 -7.72 -28.60
N ALA A 72 20.80 -6.57 -28.98
CA ALA A 72 21.04 -6.20 -30.36
C ALA A 72 22.48 -6.62 -30.69
#